data_AF-A0A662A1S7-F1
#
_entry.id   AF-A0A662A1S7-F1
#
_cell.length_a   1.000
_cell.length_b   1.000
_cell.length_c   1.000
_cell.angle_alpha   90.00
_cell.angle_beta   90.00
_cell.angle_gamma   90.00
#
_symmetry.space_group_name_H-M   'P 1'
#
loop_
_entity.id
_entity.type
_entity.pdbx_description
1 polymer ?
#
loop_
_entity_poly.entity_id
_entity_poly.type
_entity_poly.pdbx_seq_one_letter_code
_entity_poly.pdbx_strand_id
1 'polypeptide(L)'
;MTYKHLFSPGRAITIWLFLFLFITSFTSLIHAQADEDCMMCHEDRELTGMLNGRTVSMFVDTSIFAHSVHHSNTCLSCHADAADEGFPHADDLKPVNCGNCHTREMTDNVRGVHGQALLGNDPHAPSCKECHGHHDVLHNSNTESRTYKMNIPYLCGRCHKEGEVVARVYDVSEHNIVEN
;
A
#
# COMPACT_ATOMS: atom_id res chain seq x y z
N MET A 1 -57.09 8.49 42.81
CA MET A 1 -55.65 8.52 43.21
C MET A 1 -54.84 8.49 41.92
N THR A 2 -54.33 9.64 41.48
CA THR A 2 -53.68 9.85 40.19
C THR A 2 -52.17 9.67 40.32
N TYR A 3 -51.60 8.64 39.69
CA TYR A 3 -50.15 8.51 39.52
C TYR A 3 -49.68 9.49 38.43
N LYS A 4 -49.10 10.63 38.84
CA LYS A 4 -48.37 11.53 37.96
C LYS A 4 -46.91 11.09 37.87
N HIS A 5 -46.50 10.74 36.65
CA HIS A 5 -45.17 10.88 36.03
C HIS A 5 -43.94 10.95 36.95
N LEU A 6 -43.17 9.84 37.00
CA LEU A 6 -41.72 9.88 37.18
C LEU A 6 -41.07 9.64 35.80
N PHE A 7 -40.85 10.70 35.02
CA PHE A 7 -39.90 10.68 33.90
C PHE A 7 -39.03 11.93 34.01
N SER A 8 -37.84 11.78 34.59
CA SER A 8 -36.83 12.83 34.64
C SER A 8 -36.03 12.81 33.33
N PRO A 9 -36.03 13.90 32.52
CA PRO A 9 -35.38 13.95 31.21
C PRO A 9 -33.85 13.77 31.26
N GLY A 10 -33.23 13.96 32.43
CA GLY A 10 -31.77 13.84 32.59
C GLY A 10 -31.21 12.42 32.48
N ARG A 11 -31.99 11.38 32.82
CA ARG A 11 -31.53 9.98 32.76
C ARG A 11 -31.50 9.41 31.35
N ALA A 12 -32.35 9.92 30.45
CA ALA A 12 -32.35 9.49 29.05
C ALA A 12 -31.07 9.97 28.35
N ILE A 13 -30.65 11.22 28.56
CA ILE A 13 -29.46 11.81 27.93
C ILE A 13 -28.18 11.06 28.33
N THR A 14 -28.06 10.66 29.61
CA THR A 14 -26.88 9.89 30.08
C THR A 14 -26.84 8.49 29.45
N ILE A 15 -27.97 7.80 29.35
CA ILE A 15 -28.04 6.47 28.72
C ILE A 15 -27.67 6.55 27.24
N TRP A 16 -28.13 7.58 26.52
CA TRP A 16 -27.78 7.78 25.12
C TRP A 16 -26.29 8.13 24.92
N LEU A 17 -25.69 8.91 25.82
CA LEU A 17 -24.24 9.19 25.80
C LEU A 17 -23.40 7.94 26.06
N PHE A 18 -23.80 7.08 27.01
CA PHE A 18 -23.12 5.81 27.26
C PHE A 18 -23.29 4.80 26.11
N LEU A 19 -24.47 4.73 25.50
CA LEU A 19 -24.71 3.91 24.30
C LEU A 19 -23.89 4.41 23.10
N PHE A 20 -23.80 5.72 22.90
CA PHE A 20 -22.99 6.30 21.83
C PHE A 20 -21.49 6.04 22.03
N LEU A 21 -20.98 6.19 23.26
CA LEU A 21 -19.58 5.89 23.59
C LEU A 21 -19.26 4.40 23.36
N PHE A 22 -20.17 3.50 23.75
CA PHE A 22 -19.99 2.05 23.57
C PHE A 22 -20.01 1.64 22.08
N ILE A 23 -20.86 2.27 21.27
CA ILE A 23 -20.93 2.01 19.82
C ILE A 23 -19.64 2.48 19.11
N THR A 24 -19.08 3.65 19.50
CA THR A 24 -17.82 4.14 18.91
C THR A 24 -16.59 3.28 19.27
N SER A 25 -16.59 2.62 20.42
CA SER A 25 -15.50 1.70 20.79
C SER A 25 -15.57 0.36 20.05
N PHE A 26 -16.76 -0.07 19.61
CA PHE A 26 -16.95 -1.37 18.97
C PHE A 26 -16.41 -1.42 17.53
N THR A 27 -16.39 -0.29 16.81
CA THR A 27 -15.93 -0.24 15.40
C THR A 27 -14.42 -0.36 15.26
N SER A 28 -13.65 0.05 16.27
CA SER A 28 -12.18 -0.01 16.23
C SER A 28 -11.64 -1.44 16.42
N LEU A 29 -12.40 -2.33 17.07
CA LEU A 29 -11.99 -3.72 17.30
C LEU A 29 -11.97 -4.55 16.00
N ILE A 30 -12.84 -4.25 15.03
CA ILE A 30 -12.99 -5.06 13.81
C ILE A 30 -11.78 -4.92 12.87
N HIS A 31 -11.18 -3.73 12.78
CA HIS A 31 -10.06 -3.47 11.86
C HIS A 31 -8.76 -4.15 12.31
N ALA A 32 -8.53 -4.26 13.61
CA ALA A 32 -7.32 -4.88 14.16
C ALA A 32 -7.25 -6.39 13.88
N GLN A 33 -8.39 -7.08 13.81
CA GLN A 33 -8.42 -8.54 13.65
C GLN A 33 -7.95 -9.00 12.25
N ALA A 34 -8.27 -8.24 11.20
CA ALA A 34 -7.93 -8.65 9.83
C ALA A 34 -6.42 -8.61 9.53
N ASP A 35 -5.71 -7.64 10.12
CA ASP A 35 -4.26 -7.55 9.95
C ASP A 35 -3.53 -8.59 10.83
N GLU A 36 -4.06 -8.91 12.02
CA GLU A 36 -3.53 -9.97 12.88
C GLU A 36 -3.53 -11.32 12.17
N ASP A 37 -4.62 -11.67 11.46
CA ASP A 37 -4.74 -12.91 10.70
C ASP A 37 -3.66 -13.02 9.60
N CYS A 38 -3.33 -11.91 8.93
CA CYS A 38 -2.26 -11.87 7.95
C CYS A 38 -0.90 -12.08 8.62
N MET A 39 -0.67 -11.39 9.75
CA MET A 39 0.61 -11.40 10.43
C MET A 39 0.91 -12.72 11.15
N MET A 40 -0.08 -13.58 11.41
CA MET A 40 0.14 -14.94 11.95
C MET A 40 1.15 -15.76 11.13
N CYS A 41 1.28 -15.47 9.83
CA CYS A 41 2.30 -16.07 8.97
C CYS A 41 3.31 -15.03 8.47
N HIS A 42 2.85 -13.85 8.04
CA HIS A 42 3.72 -12.86 7.39
C HIS A 42 4.73 -12.17 8.32
N GLU A 43 4.71 -12.43 9.63
CA GLU A 43 5.75 -11.97 10.55
C GLU A 43 7.01 -12.87 10.57
N ASP A 44 6.93 -14.07 9.99
CA ASP A 44 8.05 -15.01 9.96
C ASP A 44 9.07 -14.65 8.88
N ARG A 45 10.32 -14.42 9.28
CA ARG A 45 11.44 -14.08 8.40
C ARG A 45 11.84 -15.22 7.47
N GLU A 46 11.50 -16.45 7.84
CA GLU A 46 11.77 -17.65 7.03
C GLU A 46 10.61 -17.99 6.10
N LEU A 47 9.47 -17.32 6.21
CA LEU A 47 8.33 -17.56 5.33
C LEU A 47 8.68 -17.20 3.88
N THR A 48 8.42 -18.16 3.00
CA THR A 48 8.56 -18.01 1.56
C THR A 48 7.29 -18.44 0.86
N GLY A 49 7.10 -17.94 -0.36
CA GLY A 49 6.03 -18.36 -1.26
C GLY A 49 6.46 -18.26 -2.71
N MET A 50 5.59 -18.67 -3.63
CA MET A 50 5.89 -18.67 -5.06
C MET A 50 5.30 -17.41 -5.72
N LEU A 51 6.14 -16.70 -6.49
CA LEU A 51 5.70 -15.61 -7.35
C LEU A 51 6.29 -15.77 -8.75
N ASN A 52 5.45 -16.02 -9.75
CA ASN A 52 5.80 -16.30 -11.14
C ASN A 52 6.88 -17.39 -11.25
N GLY A 53 6.73 -18.48 -10.50
CA GLY A 53 7.67 -19.61 -10.46
C GLY A 53 9.00 -19.31 -9.76
N ARG A 54 9.11 -18.20 -9.02
CA ARG A 54 10.28 -17.86 -8.20
C ARG A 54 9.91 -17.90 -6.73
N THR A 55 10.77 -18.51 -5.92
CA THR A 55 10.66 -18.42 -4.46
C THR A 55 11.04 -17.01 -4.02
N VAL A 56 10.12 -16.35 -3.30
CA VAL A 56 10.36 -15.03 -2.71
C VAL A 56 10.00 -15.05 -1.23
N SER A 57 10.63 -14.18 -0.44
CA SER A 57 10.25 -13.99 0.96
C SER A 57 8.86 -13.34 1.04
N MET A 58 8.04 -13.85 1.95
CA MET A 58 6.72 -13.29 2.26
C MET A 58 6.72 -12.52 3.58
N PHE A 59 7.89 -12.34 4.21
CA PHE A 59 8.05 -11.58 5.43
C PHE A 59 7.65 -10.11 5.23
N VAL A 60 6.85 -9.59 6.16
CA VAL A 60 6.46 -8.19 6.23
C VAL A 60 6.92 -7.62 7.57
N ASP A 61 7.79 -6.61 7.50
CA ASP A 61 8.17 -5.84 8.69
C ASP A 61 7.14 -4.73 8.94
N THR A 62 6.24 -4.96 9.88
CA THR A 62 5.18 -4.00 10.22
C THR A 62 5.74 -2.71 10.82
N SER A 63 6.96 -2.73 11.37
CA SER A 63 7.59 -1.49 11.83
C SER A 63 7.92 -0.56 10.67
N ILE A 64 8.28 -1.10 9.50
CA ILE A 64 8.50 -0.30 8.29
C ILE A 64 7.16 0.22 7.76
N PHE A 65 6.15 -0.64 7.69
CA PHE A 65 4.81 -0.26 7.23
C PHE A 65 4.19 0.85 8.08
N ALA A 66 4.38 0.80 9.41
CA ALA A 66 3.90 1.81 10.34
C ALA A 66 4.48 3.21 10.11
N HIS A 67 5.65 3.32 9.46
CA HIS A 67 6.25 4.61 9.09
C HIS A 67 5.87 5.08 7.68
N SER A 68 5.14 4.26 6.92
CA SER A 68 4.69 4.63 5.58
C SER A 68 3.54 5.64 5.63
N VAL A 69 3.28 6.29 4.49
CA VAL A 69 2.09 7.14 4.32
C VAL A 69 0.78 6.34 4.36
N HIS A 70 0.86 5.01 4.28
CA HIS A 70 -0.26 4.09 4.29
C HIS A 70 -0.45 3.37 5.62
N HIS A 71 0.21 3.79 6.70
CA HIS A 71 0.15 3.13 8.01
C HIS A 71 -1.28 2.94 8.57
N SER A 72 -2.25 3.71 8.10
CA SER A 72 -3.67 3.60 8.48
C SER A 72 -4.47 2.62 7.64
N ASN A 73 -3.86 2.01 6.62
CA ASN A 73 -4.50 1.07 5.72
C ASN A 73 -4.35 -0.35 6.26
N THR A 74 -5.35 -1.20 6.03
CA THR A 74 -5.29 -2.63 6.33
C THR A 74 -4.56 -3.38 5.21
N CYS A 75 -4.03 -4.58 5.48
CA CYS A 75 -3.34 -5.41 4.50
C CYS A 75 -4.24 -5.67 3.27
N LEU A 76 -5.48 -6.07 3.52
CA LEU A 76 -6.48 -6.41 2.48
C LEU A 76 -6.95 -5.20 1.67
N SER A 77 -6.78 -3.97 2.15
CA SER A 77 -7.13 -2.77 1.37
C SER A 77 -6.26 -2.63 0.12
N CYS A 78 -5.03 -3.15 0.16
CA CYS A 78 -4.11 -3.22 -0.98
C CYS A 78 -4.12 -4.63 -1.60
N HIS A 79 -4.07 -5.67 -0.77
CA HIS A 79 -4.06 -7.07 -1.18
C HIS A 79 -5.48 -7.65 -1.24
N ALA A 80 -6.36 -7.01 -2.02
CA ALA A 80 -7.78 -7.38 -2.09
C ALA A 80 -8.01 -8.84 -2.52
N ASP A 81 -7.12 -9.38 -3.36
CA ASP A 81 -7.17 -10.77 -3.82
C ASP A 81 -6.77 -11.80 -2.75
N ALA A 82 -6.19 -11.36 -1.62
CA ALA A 82 -5.91 -12.24 -0.49
C ALA A 82 -7.14 -12.46 0.42
N ALA A 83 -8.25 -11.77 0.15
CA ALA A 83 -9.47 -11.86 0.96
C ALA A 83 -10.31 -13.13 0.70
N ASP A 84 -9.93 -13.95 -0.29
CA ASP A 84 -10.63 -15.18 -0.62
C ASP A 84 -10.55 -16.20 0.55
N GLU A 85 -11.62 -16.99 0.73
CA GLU A 85 -11.72 -17.92 1.85
C GLU A 85 -10.74 -19.10 1.71
N GLY A 86 -9.62 -19.02 2.42
CA GLY A 86 -8.68 -20.14 2.60
C GLY A 86 -7.29 -19.66 2.98
N PHE A 87 -6.86 -19.95 4.22
CA PHE A 87 -5.48 -19.76 4.65
C PHE A 87 -4.78 -21.11 4.84
N PRO A 88 -3.54 -21.28 4.34
CA PRO A 88 -2.76 -20.33 3.54
C PRO A 88 -3.44 -19.97 2.21
N HIS A 89 -3.39 -18.69 1.83
CA HIS A 89 -3.97 -18.23 0.57
C HIS A 89 -3.17 -18.75 -0.63
N ALA A 90 -3.74 -18.67 -1.83
CA ALA A 90 -3.07 -19.11 -3.05
C ALA A 90 -1.78 -18.31 -3.30
N ASP A 91 -0.79 -18.98 -3.92
CA ASP A 91 0.36 -18.33 -4.54
C ASP A 91 -0.08 -17.50 -5.76
N ASP A 92 0.83 -16.66 -6.29
CA ASP A 92 0.60 -15.88 -7.50
C ASP A 92 -0.63 -14.95 -7.45
N LEU A 93 -0.86 -14.33 -6.28
CA LEU A 93 -1.88 -13.28 -6.12
C LEU A 93 -1.68 -12.16 -7.15
N LYS A 94 -2.78 -11.53 -7.57
CA LYS A 94 -2.68 -10.39 -8.49
C LYS A 94 -1.89 -9.25 -7.84
N PRO A 95 -1.11 -8.49 -8.63
CA PRO A 95 -0.41 -7.32 -8.14
C PRO A 95 -1.38 -6.29 -7.54
N VAL A 96 -0.94 -5.62 -6.46
CA VAL A 96 -1.66 -4.49 -5.85
C VAL A 96 -1.92 -3.41 -6.90
N ASN A 97 -3.16 -2.93 -6.99
CA ASN A 97 -3.54 -1.86 -7.88
C ASN A 97 -3.67 -0.52 -7.14
N CYS A 98 -2.62 0.30 -7.19
CA CYS A 98 -2.61 1.63 -6.60
C CYS A 98 -3.71 2.55 -7.16
N GLY A 99 -4.13 2.32 -8.41
CA GLY A 99 -5.14 3.11 -9.11
C GLY A 99 -6.56 2.97 -8.56
N ASN A 100 -6.81 1.98 -7.68
CA ASN A 100 -8.09 1.86 -6.98
C ASN A 100 -8.37 3.08 -6.09
N CYS A 101 -7.32 3.72 -5.56
CA CYS A 101 -7.41 4.95 -4.76
C CYS A 101 -6.73 6.14 -5.46
N HIS A 102 -5.53 5.94 -6.03
CA HIS A 102 -4.73 6.98 -6.70
C HIS A 102 -5.12 7.12 -8.18
N THR A 103 -6.39 7.41 -8.43
CA THR A 103 -6.97 7.44 -9.78
C THR A 103 -6.35 8.51 -10.68
N ARG A 104 -6.02 9.68 -10.11
CA ARG A 104 -5.40 10.78 -10.85
C ARG A 104 -3.97 10.43 -11.24
N GLU A 105 -3.16 10.00 -10.27
CA GLU A 105 -1.76 9.65 -10.49
C GLU A 105 -1.65 8.47 -11.45
N MET A 106 -2.56 7.49 -11.36
CA MET A 106 -2.67 6.41 -12.34
C MET A 106 -2.97 6.96 -13.74
N THR A 107 -3.96 7.86 -13.87
CA THR A 107 -4.34 8.48 -15.15
C THR A 107 -3.18 9.25 -15.78
N ASP A 108 -2.41 9.99 -14.99
CA ASP A 108 -1.26 10.74 -15.47
C ASP A 108 -0.10 9.81 -15.84
N ASN A 109 0.16 8.77 -15.03
CA ASN A 109 1.21 7.79 -15.32
C ASN A 109 0.94 7.03 -16.62
N VAL A 110 -0.29 6.55 -16.84
CA VAL A 110 -0.62 5.80 -18.07
C VAL A 110 -0.52 6.65 -19.33
N ARG A 111 -0.57 7.98 -19.24
CA ARG A 111 -0.33 8.87 -20.40
C ARG A 111 1.16 9.01 -20.74
N GLY A 112 2.04 8.75 -19.78
CA GLY A 112 3.49 8.85 -19.94
C GLY A 112 4.11 7.58 -20.52
N VAL A 113 5.39 7.67 -20.87
CA VAL A 113 6.15 6.58 -21.52
C VAL A 113 6.25 5.33 -20.66
N HIS A 114 6.46 5.47 -19.34
CA HIS A 114 6.52 4.32 -18.42
C HIS A 114 5.19 3.60 -18.30
N GLY A 115 4.09 4.34 -18.14
CA GLY A 115 2.76 3.74 -18.05
C GLY A 115 2.32 3.09 -19.37
N GLN A 116 2.63 3.71 -20.52
CA GLN A 116 2.39 3.09 -21.83
C GLN A 116 3.20 1.81 -22.02
N ALA A 117 4.48 1.80 -21.63
CA ALA A 117 5.31 0.59 -21.69
C ALA A 117 4.76 -0.52 -20.78
N LEU A 118 4.32 -0.17 -19.56
CA LEU A 118 3.71 -1.12 -18.62
C LEU A 118 2.40 -1.72 -19.17
N LEU A 119 1.55 -0.90 -19.78
CA LEU A 119 0.32 -1.36 -20.46
C LEU A 119 0.64 -2.24 -21.67
N GLY A 120 1.79 -2.03 -22.31
CA GLY A 120 2.31 -2.87 -23.39
C GLY A 120 2.89 -4.21 -22.93
N ASN A 121 2.88 -4.52 -21.62
CA ASN A 121 3.54 -5.67 -21.02
C ASN A 121 5.05 -5.71 -21.28
N ASP A 122 5.69 -4.54 -21.37
CA ASP A 122 7.14 -4.49 -21.46
C ASP A 122 7.76 -4.98 -20.13
N PRO A 123 8.62 -6.02 -20.16
CA PRO A 123 9.21 -6.60 -18.95
C PRO A 123 10.20 -5.67 -18.22
N HIS A 124 10.60 -4.56 -18.84
CA HIS A 124 11.48 -3.55 -18.28
C HIS A 124 10.74 -2.26 -17.88
N ALA A 125 9.41 -2.19 -18.09
CA ALA A 125 8.63 -1.06 -17.64
C ALA A 125 8.51 -1.03 -16.10
N PRO A 126 8.78 0.13 -15.46
CA PRO A 126 8.55 0.27 -14.03
C PRO A 126 7.05 0.40 -13.74
N SER A 127 6.61 -0.23 -12.66
CA SER A 127 5.30 0.03 -12.03
C SER A 127 5.45 1.07 -10.90
N CYS A 128 4.36 1.35 -10.19
CA CYS A 128 4.34 2.34 -9.11
C CYS A 128 5.37 2.04 -8.01
N LYS A 129 5.55 0.76 -7.67
CA LYS A 129 6.41 0.32 -6.56
C LYS A 129 7.90 0.45 -6.89
N GLU A 130 8.29 0.39 -8.16
CA GLU A 130 9.68 0.58 -8.55
C GLU A 130 10.13 1.98 -8.12
N CYS A 131 9.33 3.01 -8.35
CA CYS A 131 9.63 4.37 -7.92
C CYS A 131 9.34 4.62 -6.43
N HIS A 132 8.20 4.16 -5.92
CA HIS A 132 7.71 4.54 -4.59
C HIS A 132 8.09 3.60 -3.45
N GLY A 133 8.37 2.33 -3.72
CA GLY A 133 8.49 1.28 -2.70
C GLY A 133 7.24 0.42 -2.56
N HIS A 134 7.25 -0.47 -1.56
CA HIS A 134 6.20 -1.47 -1.32
C HIS A 134 5.46 -1.14 -0.01
N HIS A 135 5.87 -1.74 1.12
CA HIS A 135 5.40 -1.39 2.45
C HIS A 135 6.13 -0.17 3.04
N ASP A 136 7.13 0.37 2.33
CA ASP A 136 7.99 1.49 2.74
C ASP A 136 7.69 2.80 1.99
N VAL A 137 6.46 2.99 1.51
CA VAL A 137 6.10 4.17 0.70
C VAL A 137 6.10 5.44 1.55
N LEU A 138 6.94 6.40 1.16
CA LEU A 138 7.10 7.70 1.81
C LEU A 138 6.64 8.85 0.91
N HIS A 139 6.09 9.91 1.51
CA HIS A 139 5.71 11.13 0.81
C HIS A 139 6.93 11.78 0.11
N ASN A 140 6.74 12.36 -1.07
CA ASN A 140 7.84 12.92 -1.88
C ASN A 140 8.58 14.11 -1.25
N SER A 141 8.02 14.70 -0.19
CA SER A 141 8.68 15.77 0.59
C SER A 141 9.58 15.23 1.71
N ASN A 142 9.49 13.94 2.05
CA ASN A 142 10.37 13.31 3.02
C ASN A 142 11.73 13.05 2.35
N THR A 143 12.82 13.49 2.97
CA THR A 143 14.20 13.34 2.46
C THR A 143 14.63 11.89 2.27
N GLU A 144 14.01 10.95 2.98
CA GLU A 144 14.25 9.51 2.87
C GLU A 144 13.42 8.87 1.74
N SER A 145 12.44 9.57 1.18
CA SER A 145 11.65 9.04 0.07
C SER A 145 12.52 8.87 -1.17
N ARG A 146 12.37 7.73 -1.85
CA ARG A 146 12.99 7.49 -3.16
C ARG A 146 12.62 8.57 -4.19
N THR A 147 11.44 9.15 -4.04
CA THR A 147 10.90 10.20 -4.91
C THR A 147 11.14 11.61 -4.38
N TYR A 148 11.96 11.76 -3.34
CA TYR A 148 12.45 13.07 -2.91
C TYR A 148 13.29 13.70 -4.01
N LYS A 149 13.16 15.02 -4.20
CA LYS A 149 13.80 15.76 -5.29
C LYS A 149 15.30 15.47 -5.44
N MET A 150 16.03 15.36 -4.33
CA MET A 150 17.47 15.09 -4.36
C MET A 150 17.82 13.62 -4.60
N ASN A 151 16.87 12.70 -4.45
CA ASN A 151 17.04 11.27 -4.67
C ASN A 151 16.69 10.85 -6.10
N ILE A 152 16.06 11.73 -6.91
CA ILE A 152 15.63 11.44 -8.28
C ILE A 152 16.77 10.94 -9.18
N PRO A 153 17.97 11.55 -9.22
CA PRO A 153 19.05 11.05 -10.09
C PRO A 153 19.45 9.60 -9.77
N TYR A 154 19.50 9.26 -8.47
CA TYR A 154 19.75 7.88 -8.04
C TYR A 154 18.59 6.95 -8.42
N LEU A 155 17.35 7.38 -8.20
CA LEU A 155 16.15 6.61 -8.49
C LEU A 155 16.08 6.22 -9.98
N CYS A 156 16.20 7.20 -10.88
CA CYS A 156 16.15 7.02 -12.33
C CYS A 156 17.38 6.25 -12.84
N GLY A 157 18.55 6.53 -12.26
CA GLY A 157 19.80 5.87 -12.59
C GLY A 157 19.79 4.35 -12.34
N ARG A 158 18.88 3.80 -11.54
CA ARG A 158 18.77 2.33 -11.38
C ARG A 158 18.43 1.59 -12.67
N CYS A 159 17.79 2.26 -13.63
CA CYS A 159 17.45 1.68 -14.93
C CYS A 159 18.11 2.44 -16.10
N HIS A 160 18.25 3.76 -15.98
CA HIS A 160 18.72 4.61 -17.08
C HIS A 160 20.22 4.93 -17.05
N LYS A 161 21.00 4.43 -16.06
CA LYS A 161 22.46 4.61 -16.09
C LYS A 161 23.09 3.72 -17.16
N GLU A 162 24.26 4.13 -17.65
CA GLU A 162 25.02 3.37 -18.61
C GLU A 162 25.28 1.93 -18.12
N GLY A 163 25.13 0.97 -19.04
CA GLY A 163 25.29 -0.44 -18.74
C GLY A 163 24.04 -1.12 -18.18
N GLU A 164 22.94 -0.43 -17.89
CA GLU A 164 21.65 -1.07 -17.57
C GLU A 164 20.84 -1.43 -18.82
N VAL A 165 19.91 -2.38 -18.71
CA VAL A 165 19.14 -2.88 -19.86
C VAL A 165 18.37 -1.75 -20.56
N VAL A 166 17.71 -0.88 -19.78
CA VAL A 166 16.90 0.19 -20.34
C VAL A 166 17.76 1.18 -21.14
N ALA A 167 18.93 1.56 -20.61
CA ALA A 167 19.86 2.46 -21.31
C ALA A 167 20.49 1.86 -22.58
N ARG A 168 20.55 0.52 -22.71
CA ARG A 168 21.14 -0.15 -23.88
C ARG A 168 20.13 -0.49 -24.98
N VAL A 169 18.90 -0.79 -24.59
CA VAL A 169 17.88 -1.36 -25.50
C VAL A 169 16.93 -0.29 -26.03
N TYR A 170 16.69 0.77 -25.26
CA TYR A 170 15.71 1.79 -25.60
C TYR A 170 16.42 3.06 -26.04
N ASP A 171 15.98 3.60 -27.18
CA ASP A 171 16.40 4.91 -27.68
C ASP A 171 15.58 6.00 -26.96
N VAL A 172 16.03 6.39 -25.77
CA VAL A 172 15.44 7.47 -24.98
C VAL A 172 16.15 8.78 -25.28
N SER A 173 15.37 9.81 -25.62
CA SER A 173 15.86 11.16 -25.97
C SER A 173 16.61 11.87 -24.85
N GLU A 174 16.53 11.36 -23.63
CA GLU A 174 17.11 11.93 -22.42
C GLU A 174 18.45 11.25 -22.15
N HIS A 175 19.38 11.46 -23.07
CA HIS A 175 20.79 11.18 -22.87
C HIS A 175 21.35 12.25 -21.92
N ASN A 176 21.68 11.86 -20.67
CA ASN A 176 22.32 12.66 -19.61
C ASN A 176 21.40 13.30 -18.54
N ILE A 177 20.60 12.48 -17.84
CA ILE A 177 19.77 12.92 -16.69
C ILE A 177 20.60 13.34 -15.44
N VAL A 178 21.89 13.01 -15.38
CA VAL A 178 22.74 13.17 -14.17
C VAL A 178 23.98 14.02 -14.40
N GLU A 179 24.26 14.48 -15.63
CA GLU A 179 25.37 15.41 -15.84
C GLU A 179 24.94 16.81 -15.42
N ASN A 180 25.69 17.37 -14.47
CA ASN A 180 25.55 18.73 -13.95
C ASN A 180 26.51 19.66 -14.68
#